data_AF-A0A511V571-F1
#
_entry.id   AF-A0A511V571-F1
#
_cell.length_a   1.000
_cell.length_b   1.000
_cell.length_c   1.000
_cell.angle_alpha   90.00
_cell.angle_beta   90.00
_cell.angle_gamma   90.00
#
_symmetry.space_group_name_H-M   'P 1'
#
loop_
_entity.id
_entity.type
_entity.pdbx_description
1 polymer ?
#
loop_
_entity_poly.entity_id
_entity_poly.type
_entity_poly.pdbx_seq_one_letter_code
_entity_poly.pdbx_strand_id
1 'polypeptide(L)' 'MRKIQEVLSAGEAIELTELFDDRLQWDDSFNLMELLNSGLVKYNGVALTREESLEIIAALKALAA' A
#
# COMPACT_ATOMS: atom_id res chain seq x y z
N MET A 1 0.54 15.40 7.96
CA MET A 1 0.37 14.11 7.27
C MET A 1 1.39 13.15 7.85
N ARG A 2 0.99 11.91 8.17
CA ARG A 2 1.94 10.88 8.62
C ARG A 2 2.55 10.22 7.40
N LYS A 3 3.80 9.82 7.47
CA LYS A 3 4.40 9.00 6.41
C LYS A 3 3.90 7.57 6.53
N ILE A 4 3.75 6.89 5.40
CA ILE A 4 3.40 5.46 5.36
C ILE A 4 4.34 4.62 6.24
N GLN A 5 5.65 4.93 6.24
CA GLN A 5 6.62 4.25 7.11
C GLN A 5 6.33 4.40 8.60
N GLU A 6 5.90 5.59 9.05
CA GLU A 6 5.63 5.82 10.47
C GLU A 6 4.45 4.97 10.94
N VAL A 7 3.44 4.84 10.08
CA VAL A 7 2.26 4.00 10.31
C VAL A 7 2.66 2.52 10.37
N LEU A 8 3.39 2.04 9.37
CA LEU A 8 3.83 0.64 9.34
C LEU A 8 4.80 0.29 10.47
N SER A 9 5.71 1.21 10.84
CA SER A 9 6.65 1.01 11.95
C SER A 9 5.97 0.98 13.32
N ALA A 10 4.79 1.59 13.43
CA ALA A 10 3.93 1.48 14.60
C ALA A 10 3.15 0.14 14.66
N GLY A 11 3.30 -0.72 13.65
CA GLY A 11 2.56 -1.97 13.51
C GLY A 11 1.12 -1.78 13.04
N GLU A 12 0.77 -0.59 12.54
CA GLU A 12 -0.54 -0.31 11.95
C GLU A 12 -0.61 -0.92 10.54
N ALA A 13 -1.76 -1.52 10.21
CA ALA A 13 -2.09 -1.87 8.83
C ALA A 13 -2.70 -0.65 8.14
N ILE A 14 -2.53 -0.57 6.82
CA ILE A 14 -3.02 0.54 6.00
C ILE A 14 -4.07 0.02 5.03
N GLU A 15 -5.17 0.75 4.84
CA GLU A 15 -6.13 0.46 3.77
C GLU A 15 -5.55 0.89 2.42
N LEU A 16 -5.76 0.08 1.38
CA LEU A 16 -5.26 0.33 0.03
C LEU A 16 -5.67 1.72 -0.49
N THR A 17 -6.88 2.16 -0.16
CA THR A 17 -7.40 3.49 -0.53
C THR A 17 -6.64 4.63 0.12
N GLU A 18 -6.06 4.42 1.32
CA GLU A 18 -5.27 5.42 2.02
C GLU A 18 -3.93 5.69 1.34
N LEU A 19 -3.45 4.80 0.45
CA LEU A 19 -2.27 5.06 -0.38
C LEU A 19 -2.49 6.19 -1.40
N PHE A 20 -3.76 6.50 -1.69
CA PHE A 20 -4.17 7.53 -2.64
C PHE A 20 -4.88 8.70 -1.93
N ASP A 21 -5.00 8.67 -0.60
CA ASP A 21 -5.59 9.72 0.21
C ASP A 21 -4.49 10.70 0.67
N ASP A 22 -4.78 12.00 0.58
CA ASP A 22 -3.96 13.11 1.04
C ASP A 22 -3.53 12.98 2.52
N ARG A 23 -4.21 12.15 3.33
CA ARG A 23 -3.89 11.93 4.75
C ARG A 23 -2.54 11.27 4.98
N LEU A 24 -2.09 10.43 4.05
CA LEU A 24 -0.81 9.73 4.13
C LEU A 24 0.15 10.26 3.07
N GLN A 25 1.40 10.45 3.50
CA GLN A 25 2.47 10.85 2.60
C GLN A 25 3.27 9.63 2.16
N TRP A 26 3.43 9.46 0.85
CA TRP A 26 4.37 8.50 0.27
C TRP A 26 5.81 8.93 0.57
N ASP A 27 6.68 7.95 0.82
CA ASP A 27 8.11 8.17 1.04
C ASP A 27 8.91 7.44 -0.05
N ASP A 28 9.88 8.13 -0.64
CA ASP A 28 10.65 7.66 -1.80
C ASP A 28 11.51 6.42 -1.49
N SER A 29 11.72 6.13 -0.20
CA SER A 29 12.42 4.92 0.25
C SER A 29 11.55 3.65 0.18
N PHE A 30 10.24 3.78 -0.07
CA PHE A 30 9.31 2.65 -0.08
C PHE A 30 8.96 2.17 -1.48
N ASN A 31 9.15 0.87 -1.70
CA ASN A 31 8.73 0.20 -2.92
C ASN A 31 7.27 -0.25 -2.79
N LEU A 32 6.39 0.26 -3.65
CA LEU A 32 4.97 -0.07 -3.66
C LEU A 32 4.71 -1.57 -3.85
N MET A 33 5.54 -2.27 -4.63
CA MET A 33 5.43 -3.72 -4.79
C MET A 33 5.77 -4.45 -3.50
N GLU A 34 6.81 -4.03 -2.77
CA GLU A 34 7.15 -4.64 -1.48
C GLU A 34 6.05 -4.38 -0.44
N LEU A 35 5.49 -3.18 -0.43
CA LEU A 35 4.38 -2.81 0.46
C LEU A 35 3.15 -3.71 0.24
N LEU A 36 2.69 -3.85 -1.01
CA LEU A 36 1.52 -4.67 -1.33
C LEU A 36 1.75 -6.17 -1.07
N ASN A 37 3.00 -6.63 -1.03
CA ASN A 37 3.37 -8.00 -0.67
C ASN A 37 3.70 -8.20 0.82
N SER A 38 3.74 -7.14 1.62
CA SER A 38 4.11 -7.21 3.05
C SER A 38 3.02 -7.82 3.95
N GLY A 39 1.78 -7.92 3.45
CA GLY A 39 0.61 -8.30 4.25
C GLY A 39 0.11 -7.19 5.19
N LEU A 40 0.73 -6.02 5.17
CA LEU A 40 0.35 -4.85 5.99
C LEU A 40 -0.69 -3.97 5.30
N VAL A 41 -1.01 -4.25 4.04
CA VAL A 41 -2.06 -3.55 3.28
C VAL A 41 -3.33 -4.38 3.30
N LYS A 42 -4.45 -3.71 3.62
CA LYS A 42 -5.78 -4.27 3.65
C LYS A 42 -6.67 -3.59 2.62
N TYR A 43 -7.76 -4.26 2.26
CA TYR A 43 -8.85 -3.67 1.51
C TYR A 43 -10.17 -4.04 2.19
N ASN A 44 -10.92 -3.02 2.61
CA ASN A 44 -12.14 -3.16 3.40
C ASN A 44 -11.91 -3.99 4.68
N GLY A 45 -10.79 -3.77 5.36
CA GLY A 45 -10.44 -4.45 6.60
C GLY A 45 -9.88 -5.88 6.44
N VAL A 46 -9.81 -6.39 5.20
CA VAL A 46 -9.33 -7.73 4.88
C VAL A 46 -7.94 -7.65 4.28
N ALA A 47 -7.03 -8.55 4.69
CA ALA A 47 -5.71 -8.64 4.09
C ALA A 47 -5.83 -9.05 2.62
N LEU A 48 -5.09 -8.37 1.73
CA LEU A 48 -5.03 -8.76 0.32
C LEU A 48 -4.42 -10.15 0.18
N THR A 49 -5.01 -10.96 -0.68
CA THR A 49 -4.39 -12.19 -1.15
C THR A 49 -3.20 -11.87 -2.04
N ARG A 50 -2.33 -12.86 -2.26
CA ARG A 50 -1.17 -12.71 -3.14
C ARG A 50 -1.62 -12.38 -4.57
N GLU A 51 -2.66 -13.04 -5.05
CA GLU A 51 -3.24 -12.84 -6.37
C GLU A 51 -3.77 -11.41 -6.52
N GLU A 52 -4.54 -10.91 -5.56
CA GLU A 52 -5.06 -9.53 -5.57
C GLU A 52 -3.92 -8.50 -5.56
N SER A 53 -2.88 -8.71 -4.74
CA SER A 53 -1.71 -7.83 -4.73
C SER A 53 -1.01 -7.78 -6.09
N LEU A 54 -0.91 -8.91 -6.80
CA LEU A 54 -0.31 -8.96 -8.14
C LEU A 54 -1.16 -8.22 -9.18
N GLU A 55 -2.49 -8.37 -9.13
CA GLU A 55 -3.41 -7.66 -10.03
C GLU A 55 -3.32 -6.14 -9.83
N ILE A 56 -3.30 -5.68 -8.57
CA ILE A 56 -3.15 -4.27 -8.24
C ILE A 56 -1.81 -3.73 -8.77
N ILE A 57 -0.71 -4.45 -8.55
CA ILE A 57 0.62 -4.07 -9.05
C ILE A 57 0.60 -3.95 -10.58
N ALA A 58 -0.03 -4.91 -11.28
CA ALA A 58 -0.13 -4.88 -12.74
C ALA A 58 -0.94 -3.67 -13.23
N ALA A 59 -2.07 -3.37 -12.59
CA ALA A 59 -2.90 -2.21 -12.92
C ALA A 59 -2.16 -0.89 -12.72
N LEU A 60 -1.44 -0.74 -11.60
CA LEU A 60 -0.68 0.48 -11.30
C LEU A 60 0.48 0.70 -12.28
N LYS A 61 1.16 -0.38 -12.69
CA LYS A 61 2.19 -0.30 -13.73
C LYS A 61 1.62 0.14 -15.09
N ALA A 62 0.41 -0.30 -15.43
CA ALA A 62 -0.25 0.09 -16.68
C ALA A 62 -0.67 1.57 -16.69
N LEU A 63 -1.02 2.14 -15.54
CA LEU A 63 -1.41 3.56 -15.41
C LEU A 63 -0.22 4.52 -15.42
N ALA A 64 0.99 4.05 -15.08
CA ALA A 64 2.21 4.85 -15.06
C ALA A 64 2.94 4.92 -16.42
N ALA A 65 2.43 4.23 -17.44
CA ALA A 65 2.97 4.18 -18.80
C ALA A 65 2.36 5.27 -19.71
#